data_AF-A0A972KBC8-F1
#
_entry.id   AF-A0A972KBC8-F1
#
_cell.length_a   1.000
_cell.length_b   1.000
_cell.length_c   1.000
_cell.angle_alpha   90.00
_cell.angle_beta   90.00
_cell.angle_gamma   90.00
#
_symmetry.space_group_name_H-M   'P 1'
#
loop_
_entity.id
_entity.type
_entity.pdbx_description
1 polymer ?
#
loop_
_entity_poly.entity_id
_entity_poly.type
_entity_poly.pdbx_seq_one_letter_code
_entity_poly.pdbx_strand_id
1 'polypeptide(L)'
;MTKRAAHLIVFCTSAAVLVLEILAGRLMAPYVGVSLETFTGIIGTMLAGIALGNALGGRLADRHSPERLIGPAMALGGMSAWASLPIVSAAGPNFGSNPVAIVALALLAFFAPAAVLSAVSPMVAKLRLTDLGETGEVVGGLSASGTVGALFGTFVTGFILVSAVPTRPIIIGLGLLLVIAGAGFSFKVGRTRPDATMSAVALVVFGIAATTGSPCQFES
;
A
#
# COMPACT_ATOMS: atom_id res chain seq x y z
N MET A 1 -21.71 0.11 -7.24
CA MET A 1 -20.83 1.08 -6.52
C MET A 1 -21.14 2.53 -6.96
N THR A 2 -21.12 3.53 -6.07
CA THR A 2 -21.36 4.96 -6.42
C THR A 2 -20.11 5.64 -7.00
N LYS A 3 -20.27 6.71 -7.83
CA LYS A 3 -19.13 7.41 -8.48
C LYS A 3 -18.14 7.91 -7.42
N ARG A 4 -18.67 8.53 -6.36
CA ARG A 4 -17.88 9.06 -5.22
C ARG A 4 -17.09 7.98 -4.48
N ALA A 5 -17.70 6.83 -4.21
CA ALA A 5 -17.00 5.74 -3.50
C ALA A 5 -15.82 5.18 -4.33
N ALA A 6 -15.99 5.06 -5.65
CA ALA A 6 -14.95 4.60 -6.55
C ALA A 6 -13.73 5.54 -6.55
N HIS A 7 -13.97 6.85 -6.69
CA HIS A 7 -12.93 7.87 -6.66
C HIS A 7 -12.23 7.89 -5.30
N LEU A 8 -12.99 7.82 -4.20
CA LEU A 8 -12.41 7.80 -2.85
C LEU A 8 -11.53 6.58 -2.60
N ILE A 9 -11.94 5.38 -3.05
CA ILE A 9 -11.13 4.17 -2.91
C ILE A 9 -9.81 4.33 -3.66
N VAL A 10 -9.85 4.73 -4.92
CA VAL A 10 -8.64 4.93 -5.73
C VAL A 10 -7.75 6.03 -5.15
N PHE A 11 -8.34 7.13 -4.70
CA PHE A 11 -7.63 8.20 -4.01
C PHE A 11 -6.87 7.66 -2.78
N CYS A 12 -7.56 6.94 -1.89
CA CYS A 12 -6.97 6.42 -0.66
C CYS A 12 -5.89 5.36 -0.93
N THR A 13 -6.12 4.44 -1.87
CA THR A 13 -5.13 3.40 -2.20
C THR A 13 -3.89 4.00 -2.86
N SER A 14 -4.06 4.95 -3.77
CA SER A 14 -2.94 5.67 -4.38
C SER A 14 -2.17 6.51 -3.36
N ALA A 15 -2.88 7.23 -2.46
CA ALA A 15 -2.23 7.93 -1.36
C ALA A 15 -1.42 6.99 -0.48
N ALA A 16 -1.96 5.82 -0.13
CA ALA A 16 -1.28 4.83 0.69
C ALA A 16 0.00 4.28 0.06
N VAL A 17 0.00 3.99 -1.24
CA VAL A 17 1.21 3.55 -1.96
C VAL A 17 2.32 4.59 -1.84
N LEU A 18 2.00 5.86 -2.07
CA LEU A 18 2.99 6.95 -2.00
C LEU A 18 3.43 7.26 -0.56
N VAL A 19 2.53 7.14 0.42
CA VAL A 19 2.90 7.21 1.84
C VAL A 19 3.95 6.15 2.16
N LEU A 20 3.71 4.89 1.75
CA LEU A 20 4.67 3.80 1.97
C LEU A 20 6.00 4.04 1.25
N GLU A 21 5.99 4.66 0.08
CA GLU A 21 7.21 4.98 -0.67
C GLU A 21 8.10 5.95 0.08
N ILE A 22 7.53 7.04 0.61
CA ILE A 22 8.27 8.01 1.42
C ILE A 22 8.77 7.38 2.71
N LEU A 23 7.95 6.55 3.38
CA LEU A 23 8.33 5.89 4.62
C LEU A 23 9.37 4.79 4.42
N ALA A 24 9.42 4.16 3.24
CA ALA A 24 10.41 3.15 2.90
C ALA A 24 11.84 3.73 3.00
N GLY A 25 12.04 4.95 2.52
CA GLY A 25 13.34 5.64 2.62
C GLY A 25 13.79 5.77 4.08
N ARG A 26 12.88 6.15 4.97
CA ARG A 26 13.19 6.28 6.40
C ARG A 26 13.37 4.95 7.12
N LEU A 27 12.59 3.93 6.76
CA LEU A 27 12.68 2.62 7.38
C LEU A 27 13.97 1.89 6.97
N MET A 28 14.44 2.11 5.74
CA MET A 28 15.67 1.51 5.21
C MET A 28 16.93 2.30 5.55
N ALA A 29 16.84 3.61 5.78
CA ALA A 29 17.99 4.49 6.04
C ALA A 29 18.98 3.97 7.10
N PRO A 30 18.57 3.38 8.24
CA PRO A 30 19.51 2.86 9.25
C PRO A 30 20.38 1.68 8.76
N TYR A 31 19.94 0.95 7.73
CA TYR A 31 20.59 -0.27 7.27
C TYR A 31 21.41 -0.06 5.98
N VAL A 32 20.87 0.72 5.04
CA VAL A 32 21.49 0.91 3.72
C VAL A 32 21.94 2.35 3.45
N GLY A 33 21.69 3.27 4.38
CA GLY A 33 22.04 4.68 4.26
C GLY A 33 21.07 5.50 3.41
N VAL A 34 21.29 6.82 3.42
CA VAL A 34 20.53 7.80 2.63
C VAL A 34 21.35 8.21 1.42
N SER A 35 21.14 7.55 0.28
CA SER A 35 21.84 7.82 -0.97
C SER A 35 20.89 7.85 -2.17
N LEU A 36 21.36 8.37 -3.31
CA LEU A 36 20.62 8.32 -4.57
C LEU A 36 20.30 6.88 -4.97
N GLU A 37 21.21 5.94 -4.69
CA GLU A 37 21.01 4.51 -4.94
C GLU A 37 19.86 3.95 -4.09
N THR A 38 19.78 4.34 -2.81
CA THR A 38 18.67 3.95 -1.92
C THR A 38 17.32 4.40 -2.48
N PHE A 39 17.19 5.68 -2.82
CA PHE A 39 15.94 6.20 -3.38
C PHE A 39 15.61 5.59 -4.75
N THR A 40 16.61 5.39 -5.60
CA THR A 40 16.42 4.75 -6.91
C THR A 40 15.92 3.32 -6.76
N GLY A 41 16.48 2.56 -5.81
CA GLY A 41 16.04 1.19 -5.54
C GLY A 41 14.62 1.12 -4.99
N ILE A 42 14.25 2.06 -4.12
CA ILE A 42 12.88 2.16 -3.58
C ILE A 42 11.88 2.51 -4.68
N ILE A 43 12.12 3.58 -5.44
CA ILE A 43 11.25 4.02 -6.54
C ILE A 43 11.10 2.88 -7.56
N GLY A 44 12.22 2.27 -7.99
CA GLY A 44 12.20 1.15 -8.94
C GLY A 44 11.38 -0.04 -8.44
N THR A 45 11.51 -0.37 -7.16
CA THR A 45 10.73 -1.44 -6.52
C THR A 45 9.24 -1.11 -6.45
N MET A 46 8.90 0.10 -6.02
CA MET A 46 7.52 0.56 -5.92
C MET A 46 6.85 0.57 -7.29
N LEU A 47 7.52 1.11 -8.31
CA LEU A 47 7.04 1.11 -9.69
C LEU A 47 6.87 -0.31 -10.25
N ALA A 48 7.80 -1.22 -9.96
CA ALA A 48 7.67 -2.62 -10.35
C ALA A 48 6.46 -3.28 -9.68
N GLY A 49 6.24 -3.01 -8.39
CA GLY A 49 5.06 -3.43 -7.65
C GLY A 49 3.77 -2.86 -8.26
N ILE A 50 3.73 -1.56 -8.53
CA ILE A 50 2.59 -0.87 -9.17
C ILE A 50 2.28 -1.49 -10.53
N ALA A 51 3.29 -1.71 -11.38
CA ALA A 51 3.14 -2.29 -12.70
C ALA A 51 2.55 -3.71 -12.62
N LEU A 52 3.12 -4.57 -11.76
CA LEU A 52 2.61 -5.93 -11.58
C LEU A 52 1.20 -5.92 -10.97
N GLY A 53 0.96 -5.08 -9.97
CA GLY A 53 -0.32 -4.90 -9.31
C GLY A 53 -1.42 -4.49 -10.30
N ASN A 54 -1.15 -3.50 -11.14
CA ASN A 54 -2.09 -3.07 -12.19
C ASN A 54 -2.37 -4.19 -13.20
N ALA A 55 -1.33 -4.90 -13.66
CA ALA A 55 -1.48 -5.98 -14.64
C ALA A 55 -2.28 -7.17 -14.06
N LEU A 56 -1.92 -7.63 -12.86
CA LEU A 56 -2.60 -8.75 -12.20
C LEU A 56 -3.99 -8.34 -11.71
N GLY A 57 -4.16 -7.14 -11.19
CA GLY A 57 -5.43 -6.59 -10.74
C GLY A 57 -6.46 -6.52 -11.87
N GLY A 58 -6.05 -6.06 -13.06
CA GLY A 58 -6.91 -6.07 -14.25
C GLY A 58 -7.31 -7.48 -14.68
N ARG A 59 -6.33 -8.40 -14.79
CA ARG A 59 -6.60 -9.81 -15.11
C ARG A 59 -7.52 -10.48 -14.10
N LEU A 60 -7.36 -10.16 -12.81
CA LEU A 60 -8.17 -10.74 -11.74
C LEU A 60 -9.59 -10.16 -11.75
N ALA A 61 -9.74 -8.87 -12.05
CA ALA A 61 -11.03 -8.20 -12.21
C ALA A 61 -11.84 -8.75 -13.39
N ASP A 62 -11.19 -9.28 -14.43
CA ASP A 62 -11.87 -9.95 -15.54
C ASP A 62 -12.31 -11.38 -15.19
N ARG A 63 -11.55 -12.08 -14.34
CA ARG A 63 -11.81 -13.50 -14.00
C ARG A 63 -12.76 -13.69 -12.81
N HIS A 64 -12.82 -12.74 -11.89
CA HIS A 64 -13.59 -12.83 -10.65
C HIS A 64 -14.38 -11.55 -10.42
N SER A 65 -15.43 -11.61 -9.60
CA SER A 65 -16.25 -10.45 -9.25
C SER A 65 -15.42 -9.38 -8.52
N PRO A 66 -15.12 -8.22 -9.12
CA PRO A 66 -14.22 -7.23 -8.51
C PRO A 66 -14.80 -6.65 -7.21
N GLU A 67 -16.12 -6.64 -7.06
CA GLU A 67 -16.80 -6.20 -5.83
C GLU A 67 -16.37 -7.01 -4.60
N ARG A 68 -15.99 -8.28 -4.80
CA ARG A 68 -15.53 -9.17 -3.73
C ARG A 68 -14.03 -9.10 -3.50
N LEU A 69 -13.27 -8.52 -4.42
CA LEU A 69 -11.80 -8.47 -4.36
C LEU A 69 -11.27 -7.18 -3.74
N ILE A 70 -11.97 -6.05 -3.93
CA ILE A 70 -11.50 -4.74 -3.46
C ILE A 70 -11.31 -4.72 -1.94
N GLY A 71 -12.28 -5.22 -1.18
CA GLY A 71 -12.22 -5.23 0.29
C GLY A 71 -11.04 -6.04 0.83
N PRO A 72 -10.89 -7.32 0.44
CA PRO A 72 -9.72 -8.13 0.79
C PRO A 72 -8.40 -7.55 0.28
N ALA A 73 -8.35 -6.98 -0.94
CA ALA A 73 -7.13 -6.36 -1.45
C ALA A 73 -6.69 -5.17 -0.59
N MET A 74 -7.62 -4.30 -0.16
CA MET A 74 -7.29 -3.21 0.77
C MET A 74 -6.79 -3.73 2.11
N ALA A 75 -7.44 -4.77 2.67
CA ALA A 75 -7.00 -5.37 3.93
C ALA A 75 -5.61 -6.03 3.82
N LEU A 76 -5.38 -6.80 2.76
CA LEU A 76 -4.08 -7.42 2.45
C LEU A 76 -3.00 -6.36 2.19
N GLY A 77 -3.35 -5.22 1.57
CA GLY A 77 -2.46 -4.07 1.41
C GLY A 77 -2.05 -3.47 2.75
N GLY A 78 -3.00 -3.31 3.69
CA GLY A 78 -2.69 -2.85 5.04
C GLY A 78 -1.87 -3.86 5.86
N MET A 79 -2.17 -5.15 5.74
CA MET A 79 -1.41 -6.21 6.41
C MET A 79 0.01 -6.34 5.86
N SER A 80 0.19 -6.24 4.55
CA SER A 80 1.52 -6.25 3.92
C SER A 80 2.32 -4.99 4.27
N ALA A 81 1.65 -3.84 4.44
CA ALA A 81 2.29 -2.65 5.00
C ALA A 81 2.79 -2.90 6.45
N TRP A 82 1.99 -3.53 7.31
CA TRP A 82 2.45 -3.91 8.64
C TRP A 82 3.60 -4.92 8.61
N ALA A 83 3.57 -5.88 7.69
CA ALA A 83 4.64 -6.86 7.52
C ALA A 83 5.98 -6.22 7.08
N SER A 84 5.96 -5.06 6.42
CA SER A 84 7.19 -4.35 6.05
C SER A 84 8.07 -3.99 7.26
N LEU A 85 7.47 -3.71 8.42
CA LEU A 85 8.18 -3.37 9.66
C LEU A 85 9.08 -4.51 10.16
N PRO A 86 8.55 -5.71 10.48
CA PRO A 86 9.37 -6.83 10.91
C PRO A 86 10.33 -7.28 9.81
N ILE A 87 9.92 -7.26 8.54
CA ILE A 87 10.79 -7.61 7.41
C ILE A 87 12.03 -6.74 7.39
N VAL A 88 11.88 -5.41 7.43
CA VAL A 88 13.04 -4.51 7.40
C VAL A 88 13.88 -4.65 8.68
N SER A 89 13.25 -4.81 9.84
CA SER A 89 14.00 -4.97 11.11
C SER A 89 14.82 -6.26 11.18
N ALA A 90 14.31 -7.36 10.63
CA ALA A 90 14.96 -8.68 10.68
C ALA A 90 15.95 -8.88 9.53
N ALA A 91 15.59 -8.41 8.33
CA ALA A 91 16.41 -8.58 7.15
C ALA A 91 17.49 -7.48 7.05
N GLY A 92 17.16 -6.24 7.43
CA GLY A 92 18.00 -5.05 7.31
C GLY A 92 19.44 -5.22 7.81
N PRO A 93 19.70 -5.77 9.02
CA PRO A 93 21.06 -5.98 9.53
C PRO A 93 21.95 -6.87 8.65
N ASN A 94 21.35 -7.73 7.83
CA ASN A 94 22.07 -8.65 6.95
C ASN A 94 22.37 -8.05 5.57
N PHE A 95 21.78 -6.90 5.26
CA PHE A 95 21.98 -6.22 3.98
C PHE A 95 23.01 -5.09 4.13
N GLY A 96 23.95 -5.00 3.20
CA GLY A 96 24.90 -3.89 3.11
C GLY A 96 24.38 -2.73 2.25
N SER A 97 25.20 -1.71 2.07
CA SER A 97 24.89 -0.52 1.27
C SER A 97 25.08 -0.68 -0.25
N ASN A 98 25.23 -1.91 -0.74
CA ASN A 98 25.41 -2.16 -2.17
C ASN A 98 24.07 -2.03 -2.92
N PRO A 99 24.05 -1.59 -4.20
CA PRO A 99 22.81 -1.42 -4.97
C PRO A 99 21.91 -2.67 -5.00
N VAL A 100 22.51 -3.86 -5.14
CA VAL A 100 21.78 -5.13 -5.16
C VAL A 100 21.10 -5.41 -3.81
N ALA A 101 21.78 -5.09 -2.71
CA ALA A 101 21.26 -5.27 -1.36
C ALA A 101 20.10 -4.31 -1.07
N ILE A 102 20.23 -3.05 -1.49
CA ILE A 102 19.16 -2.05 -1.42
C ILE A 102 17.90 -2.55 -2.13
N VAL A 103 18.05 -2.95 -3.40
CA VAL A 103 16.91 -3.41 -4.21
C VAL A 103 16.30 -4.68 -3.64
N ALA A 104 17.12 -5.62 -3.17
CA ALA A 104 16.63 -6.85 -2.55
C ALA A 104 15.83 -6.59 -1.26
N LEU A 105 16.32 -5.71 -0.38
CA LEU A 105 15.60 -5.33 0.84
C LEU A 105 14.31 -4.59 0.52
N ALA A 106 14.34 -3.63 -0.42
CA ALA A 106 13.17 -2.91 -0.88
C ALA A 106 12.12 -3.86 -1.46
N LEU A 107 12.54 -4.79 -2.34
CA LEU A 107 11.67 -5.80 -2.94
C LEU A 107 11.02 -6.66 -1.87
N LEU A 108 11.80 -7.16 -0.90
CA LEU A 108 11.29 -8.02 0.15
C LEU A 108 10.24 -7.31 1.01
N ALA A 109 10.45 -6.03 1.33
CA ALA A 109 9.61 -5.29 2.26
C ALA A 109 8.41 -4.56 1.63
N PHE A 110 8.59 -3.97 0.45
CA PHE A 110 7.64 -2.99 -0.11
C PHE A 110 6.99 -3.40 -1.42
N PHE A 111 7.52 -4.43 -2.10
CA PHE A 111 6.90 -4.91 -3.35
C PHE A 111 5.48 -5.41 -3.15
N ALA A 112 5.26 -6.23 -2.11
CA ALA A 112 3.95 -6.80 -1.81
C ALA A 112 2.88 -5.73 -1.52
N PRO A 113 3.06 -4.77 -0.59
CA PRO A 113 2.05 -3.75 -0.36
C PRO A 113 1.81 -2.86 -1.57
N ALA A 114 2.86 -2.50 -2.33
CA ALA A 114 2.70 -1.71 -3.55
C ALA A 114 1.87 -2.44 -4.61
N ALA A 115 2.15 -3.73 -4.85
CA ALA A 115 1.44 -4.54 -5.84
C ALA A 115 -0.02 -4.76 -5.44
N VAL A 116 -0.28 -5.10 -4.18
CA VAL A 116 -1.64 -5.38 -3.70
C VAL A 116 -2.51 -4.12 -3.73
N LEU A 117 -1.99 -2.98 -3.27
CA LEU A 117 -2.75 -1.72 -3.27
C LEU A 117 -3.01 -1.20 -4.70
N SER A 118 -2.02 -1.33 -5.59
CA SER A 118 -2.17 -0.88 -6.98
C SER A 118 -3.16 -1.72 -7.77
N ALA A 119 -3.34 -3.00 -7.41
CA ALA A 119 -4.34 -3.86 -8.03
C ALA A 119 -5.79 -3.39 -7.83
N VAL A 120 -6.05 -2.52 -6.84
CA VAL A 120 -7.40 -2.00 -6.57
C VAL A 120 -7.92 -1.08 -7.68
N SER A 121 -7.04 -0.26 -8.28
CA SER A 121 -7.43 0.69 -9.34
C SER A 121 -8.10 0.03 -10.56
N PRO A 122 -7.52 -1.00 -11.20
CA PRO A 122 -8.18 -1.68 -12.31
C PRO A 122 -9.43 -2.47 -11.88
N MET A 123 -9.49 -2.98 -10.65
CA MET A 123 -10.72 -3.60 -10.12
C MET A 123 -11.86 -2.60 -10.01
N VAL A 124 -11.57 -1.39 -9.51
CA VAL A 124 -12.53 -0.29 -9.44
C VAL A 124 -12.95 0.13 -10.85
N ALA A 125 -12.01 0.28 -11.78
CA ALA A 125 -12.31 0.62 -13.17
C ALA A 125 -13.29 -0.38 -13.80
N LYS A 126 -13.05 -1.69 -13.62
CA LYS A 126 -13.95 -2.74 -14.14
C LYS A 126 -15.39 -2.60 -13.64
N LEU A 127 -15.60 -2.19 -12.39
CA LEU A 127 -16.96 -1.99 -11.82
C LEU A 127 -17.65 -0.71 -12.30
N ARG A 128 -16.88 0.25 -12.83
CA ARG A 128 -17.39 1.55 -13.27
C ARG A 128 -17.65 1.61 -14.76
N LEU A 129 -16.96 0.76 -15.53
CA LEU A 129 -17.12 0.64 -16.96
C LEU A 129 -18.34 -0.23 -17.30
N THR A 130 -19.52 0.39 -17.29
CA THR A 130 -20.79 -0.25 -17.70
C THR A 130 -21.18 0.06 -19.14
N ASP A 131 -20.76 1.21 -19.67
CA ASP A 131 -21.05 1.67 -21.02
C ASP A 131 -19.74 2.07 -21.72
N LEU A 132 -19.58 1.65 -22.98
CA LEU A 132 -18.42 1.99 -23.79
C LEU A 132 -18.35 3.50 -24.10
N GLY A 133 -19.49 4.19 -24.17
CA GLY A 133 -19.58 5.63 -24.45
C GLY A 133 -19.00 6.53 -23.34
N GLU A 134 -19.00 6.07 -22.08
CA GLU A 134 -18.45 6.82 -20.93
C GLU A 134 -17.06 6.33 -20.50
N THR A 135 -16.43 5.43 -21.27
CA THR A 135 -15.15 4.80 -20.89
C THR A 135 -14.06 5.83 -20.59
N GLY A 136 -13.94 6.86 -21.42
CA GLY A 136 -12.95 7.93 -21.26
C GLY A 136 -13.17 8.75 -19.98
N GLU A 137 -14.42 9.13 -19.68
CA GLU A 137 -14.76 9.88 -18.46
C GLU A 137 -14.43 9.06 -17.21
N VAL A 138 -14.79 7.78 -17.21
CA VAL A 138 -14.56 6.88 -16.07
C VAL A 138 -13.07 6.65 -15.83
N VAL A 139 -12.32 6.26 -16.87
CA VAL A 139 -10.88 5.97 -16.74
C VAL A 139 -10.11 7.25 -16.41
N GLY A 140 -10.43 8.36 -17.08
CA GLY A 140 -9.83 9.67 -16.80
C GLY A 140 -10.12 10.15 -15.38
N GLY A 141 -11.36 10.04 -14.92
CA GLY A 141 -11.76 10.44 -13.56
C GLY A 141 -11.08 9.62 -12.46
N LEU A 142 -10.95 8.30 -12.65
CA LEU A 142 -10.22 7.43 -11.72
C LEU A 142 -8.72 7.73 -11.72
N SER A 143 -8.11 7.95 -12.89
CA SER A 143 -6.70 8.33 -13.01
C SER A 143 -6.40 9.67 -12.34
N ALA A 144 -7.24 10.68 -12.57
CA ALA A 144 -7.14 11.98 -11.92
C ALA A 144 -7.26 11.84 -10.40
N SER A 145 -8.27 11.10 -9.92
CA SER A 145 -8.48 10.86 -8.49
C SER A 145 -7.29 10.15 -7.84
N GLY A 146 -6.72 9.14 -8.51
CA GLY A 146 -5.53 8.43 -8.04
C GLY A 146 -4.30 9.33 -7.99
N THR A 147 -4.11 10.17 -9.00
CA THR A 147 -2.98 11.12 -9.06
C THR A 147 -3.09 12.18 -7.97
N VAL A 148 -4.28 12.74 -7.75
CA VAL A 148 -4.52 13.69 -6.64
C VAL A 148 -4.32 13.01 -5.28
N GLY A 149 -4.74 11.76 -5.13
CA GLY A 149 -4.47 10.96 -3.94
C GLY A 149 -2.98 10.73 -3.69
N ALA A 150 -2.24 10.37 -4.73
CA ALA A 150 -0.78 10.21 -4.69
C ALA A 150 -0.09 11.51 -4.27
N LEU A 151 -0.43 12.64 -4.89
CA LEU A 151 0.09 13.96 -4.51
C LEU A 151 -0.21 14.31 -3.05
N PHE A 152 -1.45 14.08 -2.61
CA PHE A 152 -1.86 14.31 -1.23
C PHE A 152 -1.04 13.44 -0.27
N GLY A 153 -0.93 12.13 -0.55
CA GLY A 153 -0.12 11.20 0.24
C GLY A 153 1.34 11.62 0.34
N THR A 154 1.95 12.00 -0.79
CA THR A 154 3.34 12.48 -0.84
C THR A 154 3.55 13.74 -0.01
N PHE A 155 2.72 14.77 -0.19
CA PHE A 155 2.90 16.04 0.54
C PHE A 155 2.58 15.92 2.03
N VAL A 156 1.49 15.24 2.38
CA VAL A 156 1.13 15.02 3.78
C VAL A 156 2.21 14.21 4.48
N THR A 157 2.72 13.17 3.82
CA THR A 157 3.80 12.35 4.40
C THR A 157 5.09 13.15 4.52
N GLY A 158 5.57 13.69 3.40
CA GLY A 158 6.87 14.36 3.32
C GLY A 158 6.98 15.65 4.14
N PHE A 159 5.92 16.45 4.24
CA PHE A 159 5.98 17.75 4.93
C PHE A 159 5.38 17.76 6.34
N ILE A 160 4.42 16.89 6.63
CA ILE A 160 3.69 16.94 7.90
C ILE A 160 4.02 15.72 8.76
N LEU A 161 3.68 14.53 8.27
CA LEU A 161 3.74 13.29 9.03
C LEU A 161 5.16 12.94 9.44
N VAL A 162 6.10 13.02 8.50
CA VAL A 162 7.50 12.67 8.69
C VAL A 162 8.21 13.62 9.67
N SER A 163 7.78 14.87 9.73
CA SER A 163 8.30 15.87 10.67
C SER A 163 7.63 15.81 12.05
N ALA A 164 6.37 15.39 12.12
CA ALA A 164 5.59 15.41 13.35
C ALA A 164 5.60 14.08 14.13
N VAL A 165 5.76 12.94 13.45
CA VAL A 165 5.54 11.60 14.03
C VAL A 165 6.64 10.62 13.55
N PRO A 166 7.09 9.69 14.41
CA PRO A 166 7.98 8.60 13.97
C PRO A 166 7.35 7.74 12.86
N THR A 167 8.19 7.15 12.02
CA THR A 167 7.78 6.34 10.84
C THR A 167 6.85 5.17 11.19
N ARG A 168 7.10 4.50 12.32
CA ARG A 168 6.39 3.26 12.70
C ARG A 168 4.90 3.48 13.02
N PRO A 169 4.51 4.42 13.91
CA PRO A 169 3.11 4.76 14.12
C PRO A 169 2.36 5.11 12.82
N ILE A 170 3.03 5.76 11.87
CA ILE A 170 2.42 6.11 10.57
C ILE A 170 2.09 4.85 9.77
N ILE A 171 3.03 3.91 9.65
CA ILE A 171 2.79 2.62 8.94
C ILE A 171 1.70 1.81 9.65
N ILE A 172 1.71 1.77 10.98
CA ILE A 172 0.70 1.07 11.77
C ILE A 172 -0.69 1.69 11.54
N GLY A 173 -0.80 3.01 11.63
CA GLY A 173 -2.05 3.74 11.42
C GLY A 173 -2.57 3.60 9.98
N LEU A 174 -1.69 3.68 8.98
CA LEU A 174 -2.04 3.49 7.58
C LEU A 174 -2.58 2.08 7.33
N GLY A 175 -1.89 1.05 7.81
CA GLY A 175 -2.34 -0.33 7.67
C GLY A 175 -3.67 -0.57 8.38
N LEU A 176 -3.88 0.03 9.56
CA LEU A 176 -5.14 -0.06 10.30
C LEU A 176 -6.30 0.57 9.52
N LEU A 177 -6.07 1.77 8.96
CA LEU A 177 -7.04 2.47 8.13
C LEU A 177 -7.45 1.61 6.93
N LEU A 178 -6.47 1.00 6.24
CA LEU A 178 -6.70 0.14 5.07
C LEU A 178 -7.46 -1.14 5.43
N VAL A 179 -7.11 -1.79 6.54
CA VAL A 179 -7.80 -2.99 7.04
C VAL A 179 -9.24 -2.67 7.41
N ILE A 180 -9.49 -1.57 8.13
CA ILE A 180 -10.83 -1.14 8.50
C ILE A 180 -11.64 -0.77 7.26
N ALA A 181 -11.07 -0.02 6.31
CA ALA A 181 -11.73 0.36 5.07
C ALA A 181 -12.07 -0.87 4.21
N GLY A 182 -11.14 -1.83 4.10
CA GLY A 182 -11.34 -3.08 3.38
C GLY A 182 -12.41 -3.98 4.01
N ALA A 183 -12.41 -4.09 5.34
CA ALA A 183 -13.45 -4.79 6.09
C ALA A 183 -14.81 -4.11 5.89
N GLY A 184 -14.89 -2.80 6.07
CA GLY A 184 -16.12 -2.01 5.90
C GLY A 184 -16.71 -2.12 4.48
N PHE A 185 -15.85 -2.13 3.45
CA PHE A 185 -16.28 -2.36 2.08
C PHE A 185 -16.84 -3.78 1.88
N SER A 186 -16.14 -4.79 2.41
CA SER A 186 -16.58 -6.20 2.35
C SER A 186 -17.93 -6.42 3.05
N PHE A 187 -18.14 -5.78 4.20
CA PHE A 187 -19.42 -5.84 4.92
C PHE A 187 -20.57 -5.25 4.10
N LYS A 188 -20.34 -4.12 3.41
CA LYS A 188 -21.37 -3.42 2.64
C LYS A 188 -21.80 -4.15 1.37
N VAL A 189 -20.92 -4.96 0.77
CA VAL A 189 -21.20 -5.75 -0.45
C VAL A 189 -22.04 -7.01 -0.16
N GLY A 190 -22.32 -7.32 1.12
CA GLY A 190 -23.51 -8.10 1.47
C GLY A 190 -23.39 -9.62 1.55
N ARG A 191 -22.19 -10.22 1.59
CA ARG A 191 -21.95 -11.55 2.21
C ARG A 191 -20.49 -12.01 2.06
N THR A 192 -19.71 -11.74 3.10
CA THR A 192 -18.79 -12.69 3.73
C THR A 192 -18.64 -12.20 5.16
N ARG A 193 -18.87 -13.06 6.17
CA ARG A 193 -18.31 -12.77 7.50
C ARG A 193 -16.81 -12.52 7.29
N PRO A 194 -16.18 -11.58 8.01
CA PRO A 194 -14.74 -11.43 7.92
C PRO A 194 -14.16 -12.82 8.14
N ASP A 195 -13.44 -13.33 7.14
CA ASP A 195 -12.87 -14.66 7.20
C ASP A 195 -12.07 -14.72 8.51
N ALA A 196 -12.43 -15.63 9.40
CA ALA A 196 -11.82 -15.71 10.73
C ALA A 196 -10.30 -15.86 10.58
N THR A 197 -9.88 -16.51 9.50
CA THR A 197 -8.50 -16.63 9.07
C THR A 197 -7.88 -15.26 8.76
N MET A 198 -8.53 -14.42 7.94
CA MET A 198 -8.02 -13.10 7.59
C MET A 198 -7.96 -12.15 8.80
N SER A 199 -8.92 -12.26 9.71
CA SER A 199 -8.94 -11.50 10.96
C SER A 199 -7.85 -11.94 11.93
N ALA A 200 -7.64 -13.25 12.07
CA ALA A 200 -6.56 -13.82 12.88
C ALA A 200 -5.19 -13.42 12.31
N VAL A 201 -4.98 -13.52 10.99
CA VAL A 201 -3.72 -13.08 10.35
C VAL A 201 -3.53 -11.58 10.54
N ALA A 202 -4.57 -10.76 10.39
CA ALA A 202 -4.47 -9.32 10.65
C ALA A 202 -4.05 -9.02 12.09
N LEU A 203 -4.64 -9.70 13.08
CA LEU A 203 -4.27 -9.55 14.49
C LEU A 203 -2.84 -10.01 14.78
N VAL A 204 -2.41 -11.13 14.21
CA VAL A 204 -1.05 -11.66 14.37
C VAL A 204 -0.03 -10.71 13.73
N VAL A 205 -0.25 -10.31 12.48
CA VAL A 205 0.65 -9.38 11.77
C VAL A 205 0.70 -8.03 12.46
N PHE A 206 -0.44 -7.52 12.94
CA PHE A 206 -0.50 -6.31 13.75
C PHE A 206 0.29 -6.47 15.06
N GLY A 207 0.09 -7.57 15.78
CA GLY A 207 0.80 -7.87 17.03
C GLY A 207 2.32 -7.95 16.83
N ILE A 208 2.78 -8.59 15.76
CA ILE A 208 4.21 -8.67 15.41
C ILE A 208 4.74 -7.27 15.03
N ALA A 209 4.01 -6.52 14.21
CA ALA A 209 4.37 -5.16 13.82
C ALA A 209 4.39 -4.18 15.00
N ALA A 210 3.53 -4.38 16.00
CA ALA A 210 3.41 -3.59 17.22
C ALA A 210 4.43 -3.98 18.31
N THR A 211 4.99 -5.18 18.26
CA THR A 211 6.00 -5.65 19.24
C THR A 211 7.44 -5.61 18.73
N THR A 212 7.68 -5.57 17.42
CA THR A 212 9.04 -5.44 16.84
C THR A 212 9.71 -4.13 17.29
N GLY A 213 10.73 -4.25 18.14
CA GLY A 213 11.50 -3.12 18.65
C GLY A 213 12.14 -2.31 17.52
N SER A 214 12.16 -0.99 17.67
CA SER A 214 12.78 -0.08 16.68
C SER A 214 14.12 0.42 17.23
N PRO A 215 15.23 0.32 16.47
CA PRO A 215 16.54 0.86 16.88
C PRO A 215 16.60 2.39 17.00
N CYS A 216 15.69 3.14 16.38
CA CYS A 216 15.73 4.61 16.40
C CYS A 216 14.31 5.17 16.61
N GLN A 217 13.98 5.53 17.86
CA GLN A 217 12.68 6.16 18.19
C GLN A 217 12.75 7.69 18.28
N PHE A 218 13.94 8.29 18.29
CA PHE A 218 14.12 9.74 18.32
C PHE A 218 15.38 10.14 17.54
N GLU A 219 15.28 11.23 16.79
CA GLU A 219 16.43 11.98 16.29
C GLU A 219 16.43 13.31 17.04
N SER A 220 17.53 13.57 17.74
CA SER A 220 17.87 14.84 18.40
C SER A 220 18.44 15.83 17.39
#